data_AF-A0A674AVV5-F1
#
_entry.id   AF-A0A674AVV5-F1
#
_cell.length_a   1.000
_cell.length_b   1.000
_cell.length_c   1.000
_cell.angle_alpha   90.00
_cell.angle_beta   90.00
_cell.angle_gamma   90.00
#
_symmetry.space_group_name_H-M   'P 1'
#
loop_
_entity.id
_entity.type
_entity.pdbx_description
1 polymer ?
#
loop_
_entity_poly.entity_id
_entity_poly.type
_entity_poly.pdbx_seq_one_letter_code
_entity_poly.pdbx_strand_id
1 'polypeptide(L)'
;MTIRTLRDYGQHYRPRMACLKNVEVFVVEMQDPKSGVKGADQKLNITIIPHVINGQDILAWIVTKMKVTTEEAQAFGTMLVAYGYIYPLQNHRKLVLVPDSTLYRFQVPLNICCFQQQHYDNLHKWMNPKWDFIVMQATEQYKASKERKKPDRVVLDCQERAYWIVHRPPRRTYSAMDYGLDRLIDPNAEEKLFYCLYDYCWDENVDVPSVLLSFVKYVTTHHNHDPFLTTPVPSNPWITDSDEFWQLNSRSVDIPTKLSVERWVLSFWELISDPRGRVDFKLFLKKEHSAENMAFYEAAEEMRWGAASAIPEKSQFIFNTFLKPGAPRWINIDGRTMGLTVKGLVVPHRYVLDAAQTHIFLLMKKVWYYSLQTESSGLFTHQHSSLNYLVNTTNAH
;
A
#
# COMPACT_ATOMS: atom_id res chain seq x y z
N MET A 1 47.65 12.62 5.07
CA MET A 1 46.72 11.84 5.92
C MET A 1 45.31 12.20 5.47
N THR A 2 44.78 11.47 4.49
CA THR A 2 43.47 11.71 3.90
C THR A 2 42.42 11.21 4.89
N ILE A 3 41.75 12.12 5.59
CA ILE A 3 40.59 11.79 6.41
C ILE A 3 39.55 11.25 5.44
N ARG A 4 39.38 9.93 5.40
CA ARG A 4 38.19 9.30 4.82
C ARG A 4 37.03 9.93 5.59
N THR A 5 36.30 10.82 4.94
CA THR A 5 34.98 11.24 5.41
C THR A 5 34.19 9.95 5.59
N LEU A 6 34.07 9.49 6.84
CA LEU A 6 33.12 8.45 7.21
C LEU A 6 31.80 8.91 6.62
N ARG A 7 31.31 8.21 5.60
CA ARG A 7 29.97 8.47 5.09
C ARG A 7 29.05 8.23 6.28
N ASP A 8 28.42 9.29 6.73
CA ASP A 8 27.40 9.21 7.75
C ASP A 8 26.21 8.47 7.12
N TYR A 9 26.03 7.21 7.51
CA TYR A 9 24.91 6.38 7.06
C TYR A 9 23.67 6.59 7.94
N GLY A 10 23.72 7.56 8.87
CA GLY A 10 22.59 7.95 9.71
C GLY A 10 21.48 8.63 8.91
N GLN A 11 20.27 8.56 9.45
CA GLN A 11 19.11 9.28 8.95
C GLN A 11 19.02 10.62 9.67
N HIS A 12 19.00 11.72 8.93
CA HIS A 12 19.15 13.07 9.50
C HIS A 12 18.08 14.06 9.06
N TYR A 13 17.29 13.71 8.03
CA TYR A 13 16.37 14.66 7.39
C TYR A 13 14.92 14.26 7.61
N ARG A 14 14.07 15.21 8.01
CA ARG A 14 12.64 14.91 8.13
C ARG A 14 12.03 14.53 6.77
N PRO A 15 11.04 13.61 6.73
CA PRO A 15 10.27 13.35 5.52
C PRO A 15 9.47 14.58 5.07
N ARG A 16 9.09 14.62 3.78
CA ARG A 16 8.15 15.63 3.26
C ARG A 16 6.79 15.47 3.94
N MET A 17 6.27 16.56 4.50
CA MET A 17 4.93 16.62 5.10
C MET A 17 3.95 17.33 4.16
N ALA A 18 3.71 16.74 2.98
CA ALA A 18 2.89 17.37 1.93
C ALA A 18 1.43 17.64 2.36
N CYS A 19 0.89 16.81 3.27
CA CYS A 19 -0.47 16.96 3.78
C CYS A 19 -0.70 18.28 4.52
N LEU A 20 0.31 18.83 5.21
CA LEU A 20 0.15 20.05 6.03
C LEU A 20 -0.27 21.25 5.18
N LYS A 21 0.28 21.41 3.97
CA LYS A 21 -0.10 22.50 3.06
C LYS A 21 -1.58 22.44 2.67
N ASN A 22 -2.09 21.24 2.41
CA ASN A 22 -3.50 21.04 2.04
C ASN A 22 -4.41 21.33 3.24
N VAL A 23 -4.00 20.92 4.44
CA VAL A 23 -4.74 21.19 5.68
C VAL A 23 -4.76 22.69 6.00
N GLU A 24 -3.65 23.40 5.82
CA GLU A 24 -3.58 24.85 6.02
C GLU A 24 -4.56 25.60 5.13
N VAL A 25 -4.61 25.27 3.83
CA VAL A 25 -5.59 25.86 2.90
C VAL A 25 -7.01 25.58 3.36
N PHE A 26 -7.30 24.35 3.79
CA PHE A 26 -8.62 23.98 4.30
C PHE A 26 -9.02 24.77 5.55
N VAL A 27 -8.09 24.95 6.50
CA VAL A 27 -8.32 25.73 7.73
C VAL A 27 -8.56 27.21 7.43
N VAL A 28 -7.89 27.77 6.42
CA VAL A 28 -8.17 29.13 5.95
C VAL A 28 -9.60 29.25 5.41
N GLU A 29 -10.08 28.26 4.64
CA GLU A 29 -11.46 28.24 4.17
C GLU A 29 -12.48 28.10 5.31
N MET A 30 -12.16 27.31 6.35
CA MET A 30 -12.99 27.20 7.55
C MET A 30 -13.16 28.53 8.29
N GLN A 31 -12.20 29.44 8.15
CA GLN A 31 -12.20 30.77 8.78
C GLN A 31 -12.87 31.85 7.93
N ASP A 32 -13.35 31.53 6.72
CA ASP A 32 -13.96 32.52 5.84
C ASP A 32 -15.20 33.16 6.49
N PRO A 33 -15.31 34.50 6.56
CA PRO A 33 -16.42 35.16 7.24
C PRO A 33 -17.81 34.91 6.66
N LYS A 34 -17.90 34.50 5.38
CA LYS A 34 -19.18 34.30 4.67
C LYS A 34 -19.58 32.83 4.60
N SER A 35 -18.60 31.97 4.35
CA SER A 35 -18.80 30.56 4.00
C SER A 35 -18.15 29.59 4.98
N GLY A 36 -17.36 30.07 5.95
CA GLY A 36 -16.68 29.28 6.97
C GLY A 36 -17.59 28.85 8.14
N VAL A 37 -16.97 28.30 9.17
CA VAL A 37 -17.65 27.83 10.38
C VAL A 37 -18.15 29.05 11.16
N LYS A 38 -19.46 29.08 11.46
CA LYS A 38 -20.07 30.20 12.18
C LYS A 38 -19.55 30.24 13.62
N GLY A 39 -18.83 31.29 13.96
CA GLY A 39 -18.39 31.56 15.32
C GLY A 39 -19.47 32.23 16.17
N ALA A 40 -19.40 32.03 17.48
CA ALA A 40 -20.21 32.68 18.48
C ALA A 40 -19.34 33.30 19.59
N ASP A 41 -19.96 34.18 20.38
CA ASP A 41 -19.33 34.81 21.53
C ASP A 41 -19.41 33.92 22.77
N GLN A 42 -18.27 33.69 23.42
CA GLN A 42 -18.20 32.98 24.69
C GLN A 42 -18.31 33.96 25.86
N LYS A 43 -19.32 33.77 26.72
CA LYS A 43 -19.49 34.56 27.95
C LYS A 43 -18.80 33.86 29.12
N LEU A 44 -17.76 34.48 29.68
CA LEU A 44 -17.03 34.04 30.87
C LEU A 44 -17.24 35.04 32.01
N ASN A 45 -18.20 34.77 32.88
CA ASN A 45 -18.64 35.66 33.96
C ASN A 45 -19.01 37.06 33.42
N ILE A 46 -18.08 38.01 33.48
CA ILE A 46 -18.25 39.43 33.07
C ILE A 46 -17.53 39.72 31.72
N THR A 47 -16.76 38.77 31.19
CA THR A 47 -15.93 38.94 29.98
C THR A 47 -16.52 38.18 28.80
N ILE A 48 -16.67 38.85 27.66
CA ILE A 48 -17.10 38.22 26.39
C ILE A 48 -15.86 38.02 25.52
N ILE A 49 -15.65 36.80 25.03
CA ILE A 49 -14.53 36.46 24.15
C ILE A 49 -15.09 35.93 22.82
N PRO A 50 -14.83 36.62 21.68
CA PRO A 50 -15.42 36.27 20.40
C PRO A 50 -14.77 35.03 19.75
N HIS A 51 -15.37 34.58 18.64
CA HIS A 51 -14.86 33.56 17.72
C HIS A 51 -14.66 32.15 18.32
N VAL A 52 -15.62 31.71 19.13
CA VAL A 52 -15.70 30.31 19.54
C VAL A 52 -16.57 29.53 18.57
N ILE A 53 -16.14 28.32 18.24
CA ILE A 53 -16.84 27.43 17.32
C ILE A 53 -17.27 26.17 18.05
N ASN A 54 -18.45 25.67 17.70
CA ASN A 54 -19.00 24.46 18.31
C ASN A 54 -18.52 23.21 17.57
N GLY A 55 -18.26 22.12 18.30
CA GLY A 55 -17.84 20.84 17.73
C GLY A 55 -18.83 20.30 16.70
N GLN A 56 -20.14 20.40 16.99
CA GLN A 56 -21.20 20.03 16.05
C GLN A 56 -21.19 20.88 14.77
N ASP A 57 -20.93 22.19 14.87
CA ASP A 57 -20.90 23.09 13.71
C ASP A 57 -19.67 22.84 12.83
N ILE A 58 -18.52 22.54 13.44
CA ILE A 58 -17.30 22.11 12.74
C ILE A 58 -17.59 20.85 11.93
N LEU A 59 -18.19 19.84 12.56
CA LEU A 59 -18.49 18.57 11.91
C LEU A 59 -19.49 18.77 10.75
N ALA A 60 -20.59 19.49 10.98
CA ALA A 60 -21.59 19.78 9.96
C ALA A 60 -21.00 20.54 8.76
N TRP A 61 -20.08 21.46 9.02
CA TRP A 61 -19.38 22.19 7.97
C TRP A 61 -18.48 21.28 7.15
N ILE A 62 -17.69 20.39 7.78
CA ILE A 62 -16.80 19.43 7.10
C ILE A 62 -17.62 18.47 6.22
N VAL A 63 -18.71 17.90 6.74
CA VAL A 63 -19.62 17.02 5.98
C VAL A 63 -20.12 17.72 4.73
N THR A 64 -20.59 18.96 4.87
CA THR A 64 -21.14 19.73 3.75
C THR A 64 -20.07 20.12 2.73
N LYS A 65 -18.90 20.55 3.20
CA LYS A 65 -17.80 21.04 2.36
C LYS A 65 -17.13 19.91 1.57
N MET A 66 -16.85 18.79 2.24
CA MET A 66 -16.14 17.65 1.63
C MET A 66 -17.08 16.63 0.98
N LYS A 67 -18.40 16.68 1.27
CA LYS A 67 -19.39 15.70 0.81
C LYS A 67 -19.05 14.26 1.23
N VAL A 68 -18.65 14.11 2.49
CA VAL A 68 -18.22 12.85 3.11
C VAL A 68 -19.21 12.38 4.18
N THR A 69 -19.06 11.15 4.65
CA THR A 69 -19.88 10.64 5.77
C THR A 69 -19.53 11.35 7.08
N THR A 70 -20.43 11.26 8.06
CA THR A 70 -20.21 11.84 9.39
C THR A 70 -18.98 11.24 10.07
N GLU A 71 -18.76 9.93 9.90
CA GLU A 71 -17.62 9.21 10.48
C GLU A 71 -16.29 9.66 9.88
N GLU A 72 -16.25 9.85 8.56
CA GLU A 72 -15.06 10.38 7.85
C GLU A 72 -14.79 11.83 8.24
N ALA A 73 -15.82 12.67 8.30
CA ALA A 73 -15.71 14.05 8.74
C ALA A 73 -15.22 14.15 10.19
N GLN A 74 -15.69 13.25 11.06
CA GLN A 74 -15.29 13.17 12.46
C GLN A 74 -13.82 12.74 12.62
N ALA A 75 -13.35 11.80 11.80
CA ALA A 75 -11.95 11.40 11.75
C ALA A 75 -11.05 12.55 11.27
N PHE A 76 -11.46 13.25 10.20
CA PHE A 76 -10.75 14.41 9.68
C PHE A 76 -10.73 15.58 10.69
N GLY A 77 -11.86 15.89 11.31
CA GLY A 77 -11.92 16.91 12.36
C GLY A 77 -11.06 16.58 13.57
N THR A 78 -11.01 15.30 13.96
CA THR A 78 -10.09 14.80 15.00
C THR A 78 -8.63 14.99 14.60
N MET A 79 -8.29 14.76 13.33
CA MET A 79 -6.96 15.06 12.80
C MET A 79 -6.63 16.55 12.95
N LEU A 80 -7.55 17.47 12.62
CA LEU A 80 -7.31 18.92 12.81
C LEU A 80 -7.01 19.28 14.27
N VAL A 81 -7.70 18.64 15.23
CA VAL A 81 -7.43 18.82 16.67
C VAL A 81 -6.06 18.24 17.04
N ALA A 82 -5.74 17.05 16.55
CA ALA A 82 -4.50 16.34 16.88
C ALA A 82 -3.24 17.06 16.35
N TYR A 83 -3.31 17.67 15.16
CA TYR A 83 -2.24 18.50 14.60
C TYR A 83 -2.24 19.94 15.16
N GLY A 84 -3.24 20.31 15.97
CA GLY A 84 -3.29 21.59 16.65
C GLY A 84 -3.77 22.77 15.81
N TYR A 85 -4.44 22.53 14.68
CA TYR A 85 -5.09 23.60 13.89
C TYR A 85 -6.32 24.17 14.59
N ILE A 86 -7.02 23.33 15.35
CA ILE A 86 -8.10 23.70 16.26
C ILE A 86 -7.84 23.08 17.63
N TYR A 87 -8.26 23.73 18.71
CA TYR A 87 -8.05 23.20 20.05
C TYR A 87 -9.30 23.37 20.93
N PRO A 88 -9.59 22.39 21.81
CA PRO A 88 -10.75 22.44 22.67
C PRO A 88 -10.51 23.37 23.86
N LEU A 89 -11.56 24.08 24.28
CA LEU A 89 -11.52 24.98 25.44
C LEU A 89 -11.76 24.26 26.77
N GLN A 90 -12.46 23.12 26.72
CA GLN A 90 -12.61 22.18 27.84
C GLN A 90 -11.78 20.92 27.59
N ASN A 91 -11.33 20.26 28.66
CA ASN A 91 -10.63 18.95 28.56
C ASN A 91 -9.45 18.94 27.57
N HIS A 92 -8.56 19.94 27.65
CA HIS A 92 -7.44 20.18 26.73
C HIS A 92 -6.43 19.01 26.55
N ARG A 93 -6.54 17.93 27.33
CA ARG A 93 -5.74 16.70 27.14
C ARG A 93 -6.33 15.73 26.11
N LYS A 94 -7.61 15.87 25.79
CA LYS A 94 -8.31 15.03 24.80
C LYS A 94 -8.26 15.71 23.44
N LEU A 95 -7.27 15.34 22.61
CA LEU A 95 -7.09 15.88 21.26
C LEU A 95 -8.01 15.17 20.26
N VAL A 96 -9.31 15.21 20.50
CA VAL A 96 -10.34 14.57 19.67
C VAL A 96 -11.48 15.56 19.49
N LEU A 97 -11.98 15.68 18.25
CA LEU A 97 -13.18 16.49 18.01
C LEU A 97 -14.37 15.79 18.69
N VAL A 98 -15.22 16.53 19.38
CA VAL A 98 -16.42 15.99 19.99
C VAL A 98 -17.61 16.65 19.30
N PRO A 99 -18.51 15.88 18.65
CA PRO A 99 -19.61 16.42 17.85
C PRO A 99 -20.81 16.80 18.73
N ASP A 100 -20.56 17.59 19.76
CA ASP A 100 -21.55 18.08 20.73
C ASP A 100 -21.44 19.60 20.87
N SER A 101 -21.80 20.15 22.04
CA SER A 101 -21.66 21.56 22.41
C SER A 101 -20.26 21.96 22.89
N THR A 102 -19.25 21.07 22.78
CA THR A 102 -17.86 21.36 23.17
C THR A 102 -17.31 22.47 22.30
N LEU A 103 -16.63 23.41 22.96
CA LEU A 103 -16.16 24.64 22.33
C LEU A 103 -14.72 24.51 21.87
N TYR A 104 -14.43 24.95 20.66
CA TYR A 104 -13.11 24.98 20.04
C TYR A 104 -12.75 26.39 19.59
N ARG A 105 -11.46 26.61 19.32
CA ARG A 105 -10.92 27.80 18.66
C ARG A 105 -9.90 27.40 17.62
N PHE A 106 -9.75 28.23 16.60
CA PHE A 106 -8.63 28.12 15.67
C PHE A 106 -7.31 28.50 16.34
N GLN A 107 -6.28 27.73 16.04
CA GLN A 107 -4.92 28.07 16.39
C GLN A 107 -4.39 29.12 15.41
N VAL A 108 -3.64 30.08 15.94
CA VAL A 108 -2.92 31.08 15.14
C VAL A 108 -1.49 30.58 14.96
N PRO A 109 -0.81 30.85 13.83
CA PRO A 109 0.62 30.60 13.70
C PRO A 109 1.39 31.30 14.83
N LEU A 110 1.78 30.54 15.85
CA LEU A 110 2.51 31.04 17.01
C LEU A 110 4.01 30.89 16.75
N ASN A 111 4.73 32.01 16.83
CA ASN A 111 6.12 32.01 17.27
C ASN A 111 6.07 32.23 18.78
N ILE A 112 6.40 31.26 19.66
CA ILE A 112 6.92 31.46 21.04
C ILE A 112 7.02 30.14 21.89
N CYS A 113 8.06 30.09 22.73
CA CYS A 113 8.36 29.17 23.86
C CYS A 113 7.51 29.49 25.10
N CYS A 114 6.90 28.55 25.84
CA CYS A 114 7.44 27.99 27.11
C CYS A 114 6.69 26.75 27.67
N PHE A 115 7.31 26.03 28.62
CA PHE A 115 7.06 24.60 28.98
C PHE A 115 6.61 24.31 30.46
N GLN A 116 6.12 23.08 30.73
CA GLN A 116 5.66 22.51 32.03
C GLN A 116 6.78 22.03 33.00
N GLN A 117 6.47 21.85 34.30
CA GLN A 117 7.45 21.62 35.38
C GLN A 117 8.39 20.38 35.24
N GLN A 118 7.97 19.29 34.58
CA GLN A 118 8.69 18.00 34.62
C GLN A 118 9.84 17.86 33.59
N HIS A 119 9.91 18.74 32.59
CA HIS A 119 11.07 18.85 31.70
C HIS A 119 11.88 20.11 31.97
N TYR A 120 11.42 20.96 32.89
CA TYR A 120 12.15 22.15 33.31
C TYR A 120 13.54 21.76 33.84
N ASP A 121 13.62 20.77 34.74
CA ASP A 121 14.91 20.35 35.33
C ASP A 121 15.89 19.81 34.29
N ASN A 122 15.39 19.02 33.33
CA ASN A 122 16.19 18.47 32.24
C ASN A 122 16.64 19.55 31.25
N LEU A 123 15.74 20.48 30.89
CA LEU A 123 16.06 21.60 30.00
C LEU A 123 17.01 22.58 30.66
N HIS A 124 16.83 22.88 31.95
CA HIS A 124 17.73 23.70 32.74
C HIS A 124 19.14 23.11 32.75
N LYS A 125 19.26 21.79 32.98
CA LYS A 125 20.55 21.09 32.94
C LYS A 125 21.20 21.14 31.55
N TRP A 126 20.42 20.94 30.48
CA TRP A 126 20.93 20.87 29.10
C TRP A 126 21.21 22.26 28.49
N MET A 127 20.39 23.26 28.79
CA MET A 127 20.46 24.62 28.26
C MET A 127 21.06 25.63 29.24
N ASN A 128 21.70 25.19 30.32
CA ASN A 128 22.29 26.05 31.35
C ASN A 128 23.14 27.21 30.76
N PRO A 129 24.02 27.00 29.76
CA PRO A 129 24.82 28.09 29.20
C PRO A 129 24.00 29.24 28.57
N LYS A 130 22.72 29.02 28.27
CA LYS A 130 21.80 30.03 27.71
C LYS A 130 20.70 30.41 28.70
N TRP A 131 20.80 30.00 29.97
CA TRP A 131 19.70 30.11 30.91
C TRP A 131 19.33 31.56 31.24
N ASP A 132 20.32 32.43 31.45
CA ASP A 132 20.08 33.86 31.71
C ASP A 132 19.29 34.52 30.58
N PHE A 133 19.60 34.17 29.33
CA PHE A 133 18.87 34.65 28.16
C PHE A 133 17.41 34.14 28.16
N ILE A 134 17.19 32.87 28.50
CA ILE A 134 15.84 32.28 28.59
C ILE A 134 15.02 32.98 29.67
N VAL A 135 15.60 33.22 30.86
CA VAL A 135 14.92 33.91 31.97
C VAL A 135 14.60 35.35 31.61
N MET A 136 15.53 36.05 30.94
CA MET A 136 15.31 37.41 30.44
C MET A 136 14.12 37.46 29.48
N GLN A 137 14.09 36.59 28.46
CA GLN A 137 13.00 36.51 27.50
C GLN A 137 11.65 36.14 28.15
N ALA A 138 11.63 35.17 29.06
CA ALA A 138 10.42 34.79 29.79
C ALA A 138 9.89 35.94 30.66
N THR A 139 10.77 36.70 31.29
CA THR A 139 10.41 37.86 32.11
C THR A 139 9.82 38.99 31.27
N GLU A 140 10.40 39.26 30.10
CA GLU A 140 9.88 40.25 29.15
C GLU A 140 8.49 39.86 28.64
N GLN A 141 8.29 38.60 28.25
CA GLN A 141 6.98 38.10 27.81
C GLN A 141 5.93 38.17 28.91
N TYR A 142 6.30 37.84 30.16
CA TYR A 142 5.40 37.95 31.30
C TYR A 142 4.98 39.39 31.59
N LYS A 143 5.91 40.35 31.49
CA LYS A 143 5.61 41.80 31.61
C LYS A 143 4.66 42.25 30.50
N ALA A 144 4.96 41.91 29.25
CA ALA A 144 4.12 42.25 28.10
C ALA A 144 2.73 41.61 28.18
N SER A 145 2.61 40.41 28.76
CA SER A 145 1.30 39.77 28.99
C SER A 145 0.47 40.54 30.01
N LYS A 146 1.07 41.06 31.09
CA LYS A 146 0.35 41.83 32.13
C LYS A 146 -0.32 43.10 31.60
N GLU A 147 0.28 43.75 30.61
CA GLU A 147 -0.24 44.96 29.97
C GLU A 147 -1.50 44.70 29.12
N ARG A 148 -1.77 43.44 28.74
CA ARG A 148 -2.94 43.07 27.94
C ARG A 148 -4.22 43.00 28.76
N LYS A 149 -5.35 43.21 28.09
CA LYS A 149 -6.68 43.04 28.68
C LYS A 149 -6.90 41.58 29.10
N LYS A 150 -7.66 41.37 30.17
CA LYS A 150 -7.99 40.03 30.70
C LYS A 150 -8.49 39.03 29.63
N PRO A 151 -9.44 39.35 28.73
CA PRO A 151 -9.86 38.42 27.67
C PRO A 151 -8.71 37.95 26.78
N ASP A 152 -7.88 38.89 26.32
CA ASP A 152 -6.79 38.59 25.38
C ASP A 152 -5.74 37.68 26.02
N ARG A 153 -5.42 37.90 27.30
CA ARG A 153 -4.52 37.03 28.07
C ARG A 153 -5.02 35.60 28.13
N VAL A 154 -6.31 35.41 28.41
CA VAL A 154 -6.92 34.06 28.50
C VAL A 154 -6.81 33.33 27.16
N VAL A 155 -7.07 34.02 26.03
CA VAL A 155 -6.96 33.41 24.70
C VAL A 155 -5.52 32.99 24.41
N LEU A 156 -4.56 33.88 24.63
CA LEU A 156 -3.14 33.61 24.37
C LEU A 156 -2.60 32.46 25.23
N ASP A 157 -2.92 32.46 26.53
CA ASP A 157 -2.52 31.37 27.44
C ASP A 157 -3.13 30.02 27.00
N CYS A 158 -4.33 30.02 26.43
CA CYS A 158 -4.95 28.81 25.90
C CYS A 158 -4.32 28.36 24.57
N GLN A 159 -4.02 29.30 23.67
CA GLN A 159 -3.35 29.04 22.40
C GLN A 159 -1.96 28.44 22.61
N GLU A 160 -1.16 29.04 23.50
CA GLU A 160 0.18 28.54 23.83
C GLU A 160 0.10 27.14 24.46
N ARG A 161 -0.83 26.93 25.41
CA ARG A 161 -1.04 25.61 26.01
C ARG A 161 -1.39 24.56 24.97
N ALA A 162 -2.29 24.88 24.03
CA ALA A 162 -2.69 23.97 22.97
C ALA A 162 -1.51 23.58 22.06
N TYR A 163 -0.67 24.55 21.68
CA TYR A 163 0.54 24.31 20.89
C TYR A 163 1.47 23.29 21.58
N TRP A 164 1.76 23.50 22.87
CA TRP A 164 2.67 22.62 23.61
C TRP A 164 2.12 21.22 23.82
N ILE A 165 0.81 21.05 23.96
CA ILE A 165 0.20 19.72 24.10
C ILE A 165 0.41 18.88 22.83
N VAL A 166 0.42 19.50 21.64
CA VAL A 166 0.67 18.80 20.37
C VAL A 166 2.15 18.50 20.17
N HIS A 167 3.03 19.48 20.40
CA HIS A 167 4.46 19.32 20.13
C HIS A 167 5.25 18.64 21.25
N ARG A 168 4.69 18.61 22.46
CA ARG A 168 5.26 17.95 23.66
C ARG A 168 4.13 17.23 24.40
N PRO A 169 3.57 16.17 23.79
CA PRO A 169 2.44 15.46 24.36
C PRO A 169 2.80 14.82 25.71
N PRO A 170 1.84 14.73 26.66
CA PRO A 170 2.06 14.05 27.93
C PRO A 170 2.58 12.62 27.73
N ARG A 171 3.34 12.11 28.70
CA ARG A 171 3.85 10.72 28.64
C ARG A 171 2.70 9.73 28.42
N ARG A 172 2.94 8.72 27.56
CA ARG A 172 1.96 7.68 27.18
C ARG A 172 0.77 8.17 26.35
N THR A 173 0.90 9.32 25.68
CA THR A 173 -0.05 9.76 24.66
C THR A 173 0.60 9.73 23.27
N TYR A 174 -0.21 9.54 22.23
CA TYR A 174 0.27 9.52 20.85
C TYR A 174 0.57 10.94 20.37
N SER A 175 1.71 11.10 19.69
CA SER A 175 2.07 12.35 19.03
C SER A 175 1.59 12.31 17.57
N ALA A 176 0.73 13.25 17.18
CA ALA A 176 0.38 13.42 15.76
C ALA A 176 1.58 13.87 14.91
N MET A 177 2.63 14.39 15.56
CA MET A 177 3.88 14.82 14.92
C MET A 177 4.90 13.68 14.76
N ASP A 178 4.55 12.44 15.12
CA ASP A 178 5.39 11.28 14.86
C ASP A 178 5.31 10.90 13.37
N TYR A 179 6.40 11.12 12.66
CA TYR A 179 6.54 10.82 11.24
C TYR A 179 7.38 9.56 10.98
N GLY A 180 7.68 8.79 12.03
CA GLY A 180 8.54 7.61 11.98
C GLY A 180 10.02 7.97 11.83
N LEU A 181 10.71 7.26 10.93
CA LEU A 181 12.14 7.42 10.71
C LEU A 181 12.47 8.65 9.86
N ASP A 182 13.61 9.26 10.17
CA ASP A 182 14.22 10.28 9.31
C ASP A 182 14.67 9.66 7.97
N ARG A 183 14.94 10.52 7.00
CA ARG A 183 15.41 10.21 5.66
C ARG A 183 16.93 10.34 5.60
N LEU A 184 17.53 9.47 4.79
CA LEU A 184 18.96 9.53 4.46
C LEU A 184 19.27 10.68 3.50
N ILE A 185 18.35 10.96 2.57
CA ILE A 185 18.47 12.02 1.56
C ILE A 185 17.57 13.17 1.97
N ASP A 186 18.10 14.39 1.94
CA ASP A 186 17.32 15.59 2.20
C ASP A 186 16.26 15.76 1.11
N PRO A 187 14.96 15.65 1.45
CA PRO A 187 13.92 15.83 0.46
C PRO A 187 13.76 17.27 -0.03
N ASN A 188 14.42 18.24 0.59
CA ASN A 188 14.41 19.65 0.20
C ASN A 188 15.65 20.05 -0.62
N ALA A 189 16.59 19.11 -0.84
CA ALA A 189 17.73 19.36 -1.72
C ALA A 189 17.28 19.42 -3.19
N GLU A 190 17.94 20.27 -3.97
CA GLU A 190 17.72 20.37 -5.42
C GLU A 190 18.20 19.10 -6.13
N GLU A 191 17.30 18.45 -6.89
CA GLU A 191 17.64 17.28 -7.71
C GLU A 191 18.34 17.72 -9.02
N LYS A 192 19.47 17.07 -9.34
CA LYS A 192 20.08 17.16 -10.66
C LYS A 192 19.62 15.96 -11.49
N LEU A 193 18.76 16.20 -12.48
CA LEU A 193 18.40 15.17 -13.47
C LEU A 193 19.64 14.77 -14.26
N PHE A 194 20.02 13.50 -14.19
CA PHE A 194 21.10 12.94 -14.99
C PHE A 194 20.63 11.60 -15.61
N TYR A 195 20.55 11.58 -16.95
CA TYR A 195 20.62 10.39 -17.82
C TYR A 195 19.59 9.26 -17.62
N CYS A 196 18.30 9.55 -17.73
CA CYS A 196 17.29 8.49 -17.98
C CYS A 196 16.56 8.62 -19.33
N LEU A 197 16.79 9.69 -20.10
CA LEU A 197 16.03 9.96 -21.33
C LEU A 197 16.40 9.05 -22.51
N TYR A 198 17.60 8.44 -22.52
CA TYR A 198 18.07 7.67 -23.68
C TYR A 198 17.38 6.30 -23.84
N ASP A 199 16.94 5.67 -22.75
CA ASP A 199 16.30 4.34 -22.81
C ASP A 199 14.82 4.42 -23.22
N TYR A 200 14.11 5.50 -22.85
CA TYR A 200 12.69 5.69 -23.17
C TYR A 200 12.37 5.79 -24.67
N CYS A 201 13.34 6.14 -25.51
CA CYS A 201 13.10 6.35 -26.94
C CYS A 201 12.95 5.05 -27.76
N TRP A 202 13.24 3.88 -27.18
CA TRP A 202 13.25 2.60 -27.90
C TRP A 202 12.07 1.68 -27.59
N ASP A 203 11.20 2.06 -26.64
CA ASP A 203 10.02 1.27 -26.30
C ASP A 203 8.86 1.52 -27.29
N GLU A 204 8.31 0.44 -27.83
CA GLU A 204 7.11 0.49 -28.65
C GLU A 204 5.88 0.80 -27.76
N ASN A 205 5.21 1.91 -28.04
CA ASN A 205 4.01 2.31 -27.31
C ASN A 205 2.75 1.74 -27.96
N VAL A 206 1.86 1.19 -27.13
CA VAL A 206 0.50 0.80 -27.52
C VAL A 206 -0.45 1.98 -27.27
N ASP A 207 -1.49 2.13 -28.09
CA ASP A 207 -2.47 3.19 -27.92
C ASP A 207 -3.27 3.01 -26.61
N VAL A 208 -3.52 4.14 -25.93
CA VAL A 208 -4.23 4.17 -24.64
C VAL A 208 -5.60 3.48 -24.69
N PRO A 209 -6.45 3.68 -25.73
CA PRO A 209 -7.73 2.99 -25.83
C PRO A 209 -7.62 1.47 -25.81
N SER A 210 -6.69 0.87 -26.57
CA SER A 210 -6.46 -0.58 -26.56
C SER A 210 -6.04 -1.10 -25.19
N VAL A 211 -5.16 -0.36 -24.50
CA VAL A 211 -4.72 -0.71 -23.15
C VAL A 211 -5.89 -0.69 -22.17
N LEU A 212 -6.71 0.37 -22.18
CA LEU A 212 -7.89 0.48 -21.31
C LEU A 212 -8.93 -0.61 -21.59
N LEU A 213 -9.20 -0.90 -22.87
CA LEU A 213 -10.13 -1.95 -23.25
C LEU A 213 -9.64 -3.32 -22.76
N SER A 214 -8.34 -3.59 -22.86
CA SER A 214 -7.73 -4.82 -22.33
C SER A 214 -7.90 -4.93 -20.81
N PHE A 215 -7.69 -3.84 -20.06
CA PHE A 215 -7.91 -3.82 -18.61
C PHE A 215 -9.37 -4.07 -18.23
N VAL A 216 -10.32 -3.39 -18.88
CA VAL A 216 -11.75 -3.58 -18.63
C VAL A 216 -12.13 -5.04 -18.91
N LYS A 217 -11.69 -5.60 -20.04
CA LYS A 217 -11.91 -7.00 -20.37
C LYS A 217 -11.33 -7.94 -19.32
N TYR A 218 -10.13 -7.68 -18.82
CA TYR A 218 -9.52 -8.51 -17.77
C TYR A 218 -10.39 -8.48 -16.50
N VAL A 219 -10.76 -7.30 -16.01
CA VAL A 219 -11.58 -7.16 -14.79
C VAL A 219 -12.95 -7.83 -14.95
N THR A 220 -13.64 -7.59 -16.06
CA THR A 220 -14.96 -8.21 -16.31
C THR A 220 -14.88 -9.72 -16.49
N THR A 221 -13.75 -10.26 -16.94
CA THR A 221 -13.56 -11.71 -17.05
C THR A 221 -13.26 -12.36 -15.69
N HIS A 222 -12.55 -11.66 -14.79
CA HIS A 222 -12.07 -12.24 -13.52
C HIS A 222 -12.94 -11.91 -12.31
N HIS A 223 -13.93 -11.01 -12.42
CA HIS A 223 -14.71 -10.54 -11.26
C HIS A 223 -15.39 -11.65 -10.44
N ASN A 224 -15.84 -12.74 -11.09
CA ASN A 224 -16.46 -13.91 -10.43
C ASN A 224 -15.47 -14.75 -9.60
N HIS A 225 -14.17 -14.46 -9.70
CA HIS A 225 -13.12 -15.13 -8.94
C HIS A 225 -12.56 -14.23 -7.83
N ASP A 226 -13.14 -13.04 -7.61
CA ASP A 226 -12.74 -12.11 -6.56
C ASP A 226 -13.65 -12.27 -5.32
N PRO A 227 -13.12 -12.75 -4.18
CA PRO A 227 -13.87 -12.90 -2.93
C PRO A 227 -14.43 -11.62 -2.34
N PHE A 228 -13.94 -10.43 -2.74
CA PHE A 228 -14.47 -9.14 -2.30
C PHE A 228 -15.69 -8.70 -3.10
N LEU A 229 -15.82 -9.17 -4.36
CA LEU A 229 -16.92 -8.81 -5.25
C LEU A 229 -18.00 -9.90 -5.30
N THR A 230 -17.59 -11.16 -5.12
CA THR A 230 -18.46 -12.32 -5.20
C THR A 230 -18.25 -13.23 -4.00
N THR A 231 -19.35 -13.69 -3.40
CA THR A 231 -19.29 -14.54 -2.21
C THR A 231 -18.69 -15.91 -2.57
N PRO A 232 -17.56 -16.31 -1.96
CA PRO A 232 -16.99 -17.63 -2.15
C PRO A 232 -17.95 -18.73 -1.66
N VAL A 233 -17.96 -19.86 -2.36
CA VAL A 233 -18.76 -21.04 -2.00
C VAL A 233 -17.83 -22.10 -1.38
N PRO A 234 -18.16 -22.68 -0.21
CA PRO A 234 -19.42 -22.56 0.53
C PRO A 234 -19.60 -21.25 1.30
N SER A 235 -18.52 -20.69 1.83
CA SER A 235 -18.52 -19.38 2.49
C SER A 235 -17.13 -18.77 2.52
N ASN A 236 -17.02 -17.49 2.88
CA ASN A 236 -15.74 -16.82 3.10
C ASN A 236 -15.20 -17.19 4.50
N PRO A 237 -14.04 -17.88 4.62
CA PRO A 237 -13.48 -18.30 5.90
C PRO A 237 -13.28 -17.18 6.91
N TRP A 238 -13.00 -15.95 6.44
CA TRP A 238 -12.78 -14.79 7.32
C TRP A 238 -14.06 -14.22 7.93
N ILE A 239 -15.23 -14.65 7.46
CA ILE A 239 -16.55 -14.20 7.95
C ILE A 239 -17.22 -15.29 8.78
N THR A 240 -17.07 -16.56 8.38
CA THR A 240 -17.79 -17.69 8.97
C THR A 240 -16.94 -18.57 9.88
N ASP A 241 -15.63 -18.30 9.98
CA ASP A 241 -14.64 -19.12 10.70
C ASP A 241 -14.62 -20.60 10.26
N SER A 242 -15.12 -20.91 9.06
CA SER A 242 -15.08 -22.23 8.44
C SER A 242 -13.95 -22.30 7.40
N ASP A 243 -13.09 -23.31 7.50
CA ASP A 243 -11.95 -23.51 6.59
C ASP A 243 -12.28 -24.37 5.36
N GLU A 244 -13.55 -24.80 5.21
CA GLU A 244 -14.01 -25.66 4.10
C GLU A 244 -13.61 -25.14 2.72
N PHE A 245 -13.73 -23.82 2.49
CA PHE A 245 -13.32 -23.20 1.23
C PHE A 245 -11.83 -23.42 0.95
N TRP A 246 -10.96 -23.35 1.95
CA TRP A 246 -9.52 -23.59 1.78
C TRP A 246 -9.22 -25.08 1.56
N GLN A 247 -9.94 -25.97 2.23
CA GLN A 247 -9.77 -27.42 2.01
C GLN A 247 -10.15 -27.81 0.57
N LEU A 248 -11.28 -27.30 0.07
CA LEU A 248 -11.76 -27.53 -1.30
C LEU A 248 -10.85 -26.93 -2.38
N ASN A 249 -10.16 -25.83 -2.09
CA ASN A 249 -9.23 -25.17 -3.02
C ASN A 249 -7.76 -25.39 -2.63
N SER A 250 -7.47 -26.50 -1.94
CA SER A 250 -6.10 -26.86 -1.56
C SER A 250 -5.26 -27.21 -2.80
N ARG A 251 -3.94 -26.97 -2.72
CA ARG A 251 -3.01 -27.13 -3.86
C ARG A 251 -2.93 -28.56 -4.41
N SER A 252 -3.27 -29.55 -3.60
CA SER A 252 -3.18 -30.98 -3.92
C SER A 252 -4.56 -31.64 -3.88
N VAL A 253 -5.63 -30.89 -4.14
CA VAL A 253 -6.97 -31.44 -4.17
C VAL A 253 -7.11 -32.47 -5.30
N ASP A 254 -7.76 -33.59 -4.99
CA ASP A 254 -7.97 -34.66 -5.97
C ASP A 254 -8.99 -34.27 -7.05
N ILE A 255 -10.02 -33.53 -6.66
CA ILE A 255 -11.09 -33.05 -7.53
C ILE A 255 -11.14 -31.52 -7.42
N PRO A 256 -10.72 -30.77 -8.45
CA PRO A 256 -10.76 -29.31 -8.41
C PRO A 256 -12.21 -28.81 -8.41
N THR A 257 -12.45 -27.66 -7.79
CA THR A 257 -13.75 -26.99 -7.83
C THR A 257 -14.07 -26.51 -9.25
N LYS A 258 -15.36 -26.42 -9.59
CA LYS A 258 -15.81 -25.90 -10.90
C LYS A 258 -15.20 -24.52 -11.19
N LEU A 259 -15.19 -23.65 -10.19
CA LEU A 259 -14.64 -22.29 -10.30
C LEU A 259 -13.13 -22.29 -10.60
N SER A 260 -12.37 -23.23 -10.03
CA SER A 260 -10.93 -23.38 -10.33
C SER A 260 -10.70 -23.80 -11.78
N VAL A 261 -11.50 -24.76 -12.26
CA VAL A 261 -11.42 -25.22 -13.65
C VAL A 261 -11.83 -24.12 -14.64
N GLU A 262 -12.91 -23.39 -14.36
CA GLU A 262 -13.34 -22.23 -15.16
C GLU A 262 -12.24 -21.16 -15.24
N ARG A 263 -11.52 -20.94 -14.13
CA ARG A 263 -10.39 -20.02 -14.08
C ARG A 263 -9.25 -20.43 -15.01
N TRP A 264 -8.95 -21.72 -15.13
CA TRP A 264 -7.90 -22.22 -16.03
C TRP A 264 -8.19 -21.92 -17.51
N VAL A 265 -9.47 -21.76 -17.89
CA VAL A 265 -9.88 -21.45 -19.27
C VAL A 265 -9.65 -19.97 -19.61
N LEU A 266 -9.57 -19.09 -18.62
CA LEU A 266 -9.41 -17.65 -18.84
C LEU A 266 -8.08 -17.30 -19.49
N SER A 267 -7.00 -17.97 -19.09
CA SER A 267 -5.71 -17.82 -19.74
C SER A 267 -4.78 -19.00 -19.47
N PHE A 268 -3.84 -19.22 -20.39
CA PHE A 268 -2.81 -20.24 -20.20
C PHE A 268 -2.00 -20.03 -18.91
N TRP A 269 -1.82 -18.76 -18.50
CA TRP A 269 -1.14 -18.43 -17.26
C TRP A 269 -1.88 -18.93 -16.03
N GLU A 270 -3.22 -18.83 -16.01
CA GLU A 270 -4.04 -19.35 -14.90
C GLU A 270 -3.89 -20.88 -14.78
N LEU A 271 -3.95 -21.59 -15.91
CA LEU A 271 -3.75 -23.04 -15.94
C LEU A 271 -2.39 -23.47 -15.41
N ILE A 272 -1.29 -22.85 -15.87
CA ILE A 272 0.06 -23.26 -15.47
C ILE A 272 0.48 -22.74 -14.10
N SER A 273 -0.18 -21.72 -13.56
CA SER A 273 0.10 -21.21 -12.21
C SER A 273 -0.49 -22.16 -11.16
N ASP A 274 -1.65 -22.74 -11.44
CA ASP A 274 -2.31 -23.72 -10.58
C ASP A 274 -1.49 -25.03 -10.53
N PRO A 275 -1.07 -25.52 -9.34
CA PRO A 275 -0.39 -26.81 -9.22
C PRO A 275 -1.20 -27.98 -9.77
N ARG A 276 -2.52 -27.99 -9.54
CA ARG A 276 -3.40 -29.03 -10.06
C ARG A 276 -3.61 -28.89 -11.55
N GLY A 277 -3.83 -27.68 -12.03
CA GLY A 277 -3.92 -27.37 -13.47
C GLY A 277 -2.69 -27.83 -14.26
N ARG A 278 -1.49 -27.67 -13.69
CA ARG A 278 -0.23 -28.22 -14.26
C ARG A 278 -0.22 -29.74 -14.35
N VAL A 279 -0.69 -30.44 -13.31
CA VAL A 279 -0.72 -31.91 -13.30
C VAL A 279 -1.62 -32.40 -14.42
N ASP A 280 -2.83 -31.86 -14.53
CA ASP A 280 -3.80 -32.25 -15.55
C ASP A 280 -3.30 -31.87 -16.96
N PHE A 281 -2.67 -30.70 -17.13
CA PHE A 281 -2.06 -30.30 -18.40
C PHE A 281 -0.89 -31.22 -18.81
N LYS A 282 -0.05 -31.66 -17.87
CA LYS A 282 1.02 -32.64 -18.16
C LYS A 282 0.47 -33.99 -18.60
N LEU A 283 -0.65 -34.44 -18.02
CA LEU A 283 -1.31 -35.68 -18.44
C LEU A 283 -1.79 -35.56 -19.89
N PHE A 284 -2.40 -34.42 -20.23
CA PHE A 284 -2.79 -34.12 -21.61
C PHE A 284 -1.58 -34.09 -22.57
N LEU A 285 -0.51 -33.37 -22.23
CA LEU A 285 0.70 -33.33 -23.05
C LEU A 285 1.35 -34.72 -23.21
N LYS A 286 1.24 -35.59 -22.20
CA LYS A 286 1.77 -36.96 -22.29
C LYS A 286 1.00 -37.81 -23.31
N LYS A 287 -0.32 -37.62 -23.41
CA LYS A 287 -1.17 -38.24 -24.44
C LYS A 287 -0.78 -37.72 -25.84
N GLU A 288 -0.50 -36.42 -25.96
CA GLU A 288 -0.06 -35.77 -27.19
C GLU A 288 1.45 -35.87 -27.45
N HIS A 289 2.18 -36.75 -26.75
CA HIS A 289 3.63 -36.96 -26.88
C HIS A 289 4.47 -35.66 -26.85
N SER A 290 4.09 -34.70 -26.02
CA SER A 290 4.67 -33.34 -25.96
C SER A 290 5.02 -32.85 -24.54
N ALA A 291 5.04 -33.77 -23.56
CA ALA A 291 5.25 -33.47 -22.14
C ALA A 291 6.65 -32.93 -21.80
N GLU A 292 7.63 -33.13 -22.66
CA GLU A 292 8.98 -32.57 -22.57
C GLU A 292 9.00 -31.03 -22.57
N ASN A 293 8.07 -30.38 -23.27
CA ASN A 293 7.98 -28.92 -23.33
C ASN A 293 7.66 -28.31 -21.96
N MET A 294 6.69 -28.90 -21.25
CA MET A 294 6.35 -28.47 -19.89
C MET A 294 7.47 -28.77 -18.90
N ALA A 295 8.14 -29.92 -19.04
CA ALA A 295 9.26 -30.26 -18.17
C ALA A 295 10.47 -29.32 -18.35
N PHE A 296 10.75 -28.91 -19.60
CA PHE A 296 11.76 -27.87 -19.85
C PHE A 296 11.36 -26.54 -19.22
N TYR A 297 10.10 -26.11 -19.41
CA TYR A 297 9.59 -24.87 -18.85
C TYR A 297 9.74 -24.80 -17.33
N GLU A 298 9.39 -25.89 -16.63
CA GLU A 298 9.54 -26.00 -15.18
C GLU A 298 10.99 -26.03 -14.72
N ALA A 299 11.87 -26.76 -15.43
CA ALA A 299 13.29 -26.78 -15.10
C ALA A 299 13.93 -25.39 -15.27
N ALA A 300 13.52 -24.64 -16.29
CA ALA A 300 13.94 -23.26 -16.50
C ALA A 300 13.41 -22.33 -15.40
N GLU A 301 12.15 -22.47 -14.96
CA GLU A 301 11.60 -21.72 -13.81
C GLU A 301 12.36 -22.04 -12.51
N GLU A 302 12.62 -23.32 -12.24
CA GLU A 302 13.33 -23.75 -11.03
C GLU A 302 14.77 -23.22 -11.00
N MET A 303 15.44 -23.19 -12.15
CA MET A 303 16.76 -22.56 -12.26
C MET A 303 16.66 -21.04 -12.06
N ARG A 304 15.68 -20.38 -12.69
CA ARG A 304 15.48 -18.92 -12.60
C ARG A 304 15.21 -18.48 -11.17
N TRP A 305 14.48 -19.23 -10.35
CA TRP A 305 14.16 -18.84 -8.97
C TRP A 305 15.02 -19.54 -7.91
N GLY A 306 15.91 -20.43 -8.33
CA GLY A 306 16.82 -21.17 -7.47
C GLY A 306 18.02 -20.37 -6.94
N ALA A 307 18.88 -21.07 -6.21
CA ALA A 307 20.12 -20.53 -5.67
C ALA A 307 21.09 -20.11 -6.79
N ALA A 308 21.71 -18.93 -6.65
CA ALA A 308 22.62 -18.39 -7.66
C ALA A 308 23.85 -19.30 -7.92
N SER A 309 24.32 -19.99 -6.87
CA SER A 309 25.45 -20.92 -6.95
C SER A 309 25.18 -22.13 -7.84
N ALA A 310 23.92 -22.56 -7.96
CA ALA A 310 23.53 -23.74 -8.75
C ALA A 310 23.29 -23.40 -10.24
N ILE A 311 23.28 -22.13 -10.63
CA ILE A 311 22.94 -21.69 -12.00
C ILE A 311 23.87 -22.31 -13.06
N PRO A 312 25.22 -22.31 -12.91
CA PRO A 312 26.09 -22.89 -13.93
C PRO A 312 25.83 -24.38 -14.16
N GLU A 313 25.67 -25.15 -13.09
CA GLU A 313 25.39 -26.59 -13.15
C GLU A 313 23.99 -26.87 -13.73
N LYS A 314 22.95 -26.21 -13.21
CA LYS A 314 21.57 -26.40 -13.66
C LYS A 314 21.38 -25.99 -15.12
N SER A 315 21.94 -24.86 -15.55
CA SER A 315 21.81 -24.40 -16.94
C SER A 315 22.43 -25.39 -17.93
N GLN A 316 23.60 -25.95 -17.61
CA GLN A 316 24.25 -26.97 -18.42
C GLN A 316 23.47 -28.29 -18.41
N PHE A 317 22.93 -28.70 -17.25
CA PHE A 317 22.08 -29.88 -17.12
C PHE A 317 20.82 -29.76 -17.98
N ILE A 318 20.12 -28.62 -17.92
CA ILE A 318 18.92 -28.34 -18.71
C ILE A 318 19.26 -28.35 -20.20
N PHE A 319 20.37 -27.71 -20.60
CA PHE A 319 20.81 -27.72 -22.00
C PHE A 319 21.06 -29.14 -22.51
N ASN A 320 21.78 -29.96 -21.75
CA ASN A 320 22.09 -31.34 -22.12
C ASN A 320 20.85 -32.24 -22.17
N THR A 321 19.84 -31.95 -21.33
CA THR A 321 18.62 -32.77 -21.21
C THR A 321 17.58 -32.46 -22.26
N PHE A 322 17.46 -31.19 -22.68
CA PHE A 322 16.36 -30.72 -23.53
C PHE A 322 16.80 -30.09 -24.86
N LEU A 323 17.95 -29.41 -24.93
CA LEU A 323 18.29 -28.54 -26.06
C LEU A 323 19.40 -29.09 -26.96
N LYS A 324 20.34 -29.86 -26.40
CA LYS A 324 21.46 -30.45 -27.14
C LYS A 324 20.94 -31.38 -28.25
N PRO A 325 21.56 -31.41 -29.45
CA PRO A 325 21.22 -32.40 -30.47
C PRO A 325 21.31 -33.83 -29.93
N GLY A 326 20.24 -34.61 -30.11
CA GLY A 326 20.13 -35.97 -29.58
C GLY A 326 19.88 -36.06 -28.07
N ALA A 327 19.43 -34.98 -27.43
CA ALA A 327 19.10 -34.96 -26.02
C ALA A 327 17.99 -35.99 -25.68
N PRO A 328 18.00 -36.56 -24.46
CA PRO A 328 17.05 -37.60 -24.07
C PRO A 328 15.59 -37.12 -24.03
N ARG A 329 15.36 -35.82 -23.82
CA ARG A 329 14.04 -35.17 -23.83
C ARG A 329 14.06 -33.98 -24.78
N TRP A 330 14.57 -34.21 -25.99
CA TRP A 330 14.83 -33.15 -26.97
C TRP A 330 13.57 -32.37 -27.32
N ILE A 331 13.66 -31.03 -27.25
CA ILE A 331 12.58 -30.10 -27.61
C ILE A 331 12.98 -29.28 -28.83
N ASN A 332 11.98 -28.86 -29.61
CA ASN A 332 12.20 -28.05 -30.79
C ASN A 332 12.08 -26.56 -30.47
N ILE A 333 13.15 -25.79 -30.74
CA ILE A 333 13.16 -24.33 -30.69
C ILE A 333 13.77 -23.77 -31.97
N ASP A 334 13.38 -22.56 -32.36
CA ASP A 334 13.92 -21.92 -33.55
C ASP A 334 15.43 -21.62 -33.44
N GLY A 335 16.11 -21.55 -34.59
CA GLY A 335 17.56 -21.40 -34.65
C GLY A 335 18.09 -20.08 -34.03
N ARG A 336 17.30 -18.99 -34.07
CA ARG A 336 17.68 -17.72 -33.45
C ARG A 336 17.68 -17.87 -31.92
N THR A 337 16.61 -18.45 -31.38
CA THR A 337 16.47 -18.72 -29.95
C THR A 337 17.55 -19.68 -29.43
N MET A 338 17.87 -20.72 -30.21
CA MET A 338 18.98 -21.63 -29.89
C MET A 338 20.33 -20.90 -29.87
N GLY A 339 20.62 -20.07 -30.88
CA GLY A 339 21.86 -19.30 -30.95
C GLY A 339 22.05 -18.34 -29.77
N LEU A 340 20.98 -17.65 -29.35
CA LEU A 340 21.00 -16.80 -28.15
C LEU A 340 21.27 -17.60 -26.89
N THR A 341 20.62 -18.76 -26.75
CA THR A 341 20.78 -19.63 -25.58
C THR A 341 22.22 -20.15 -25.46
N VAL A 342 22.78 -20.68 -26.56
CA VAL A 342 24.17 -21.17 -26.60
C VAL A 342 25.17 -20.06 -26.29
N LYS A 343 24.97 -18.86 -26.85
CA LYS A 343 25.82 -17.69 -26.57
C LYS A 343 25.76 -17.29 -25.08
N GLY A 344 24.57 -17.31 -24.48
CA GLY A 344 24.39 -16.99 -23.07
C GLY A 344 25.02 -18.05 -22.14
N LEU A 345 25.00 -19.32 -22.53
CA LEU A 345 25.58 -20.42 -21.73
C LEU A 345 27.11 -20.35 -21.60
N VAL A 346 27.79 -19.50 -22.38
CA VAL A 346 29.23 -19.22 -22.19
C VAL A 346 29.50 -18.59 -20.82
N VAL A 347 28.59 -17.73 -20.36
CA VAL A 347 28.61 -17.13 -19.01
C VAL A 347 27.21 -17.25 -18.41
N PRO A 348 26.87 -18.40 -17.81
CA PRO A 348 25.53 -18.65 -17.31
C PRO A 348 25.09 -17.62 -16.27
N HIS A 349 23.88 -17.08 -16.47
CA HIS A 349 23.20 -16.22 -15.52
C HIS A 349 21.74 -16.64 -15.39
N ARG A 350 21.02 -16.05 -14.44
CA ARG A 350 19.64 -16.43 -14.08
C ARG A 350 18.64 -16.41 -15.24
N TYR A 351 18.92 -15.59 -16.26
CA TYR A 351 18.04 -15.32 -17.40
C TYR A 351 18.54 -15.98 -18.71
N VAL A 352 19.53 -16.88 -18.62
CA VAL A 352 20.19 -17.46 -19.81
C VAL A 352 19.25 -18.29 -20.69
N LEU A 353 18.17 -18.83 -20.12
CA LEU A 353 17.15 -19.64 -20.82
C LEU A 353 15.89 -18.85 -21.17
N ASP A 354 15.81 -17.54 -20.89
CA ASP A 354 14.57 -16.76 -21.01
C ASP A 354 13.96 -16.75 -22.42
N ALA A 355 14.81 -16.67 -23.44
CA ALA A 355 14.37 -16.70 -24.84
C ALA A 355 13.75 -18.06 -25.18
N ALA A 356 14.43 -19.17 -24.83
CA ALA A 356 13.96 -20.52 -25.05
C ALA A 356 12.69 -20.84 -24.25
N GLN A 357 12.65 -20.41 -22.98
CA GLN A 357 11.49 -20.61 -22.14
C GLN A 357 10.26 -19.84 -22.63
N THR A 358 10.44 -18.57 -23.05
CA THR A 358 9.36 -17.78 -23.67
C THR A 358 8.87 -18.43 -24.96
N HIS A 359 9.79 -18.92 -25.81
CA HIS A 359 9.44 -19.63 -27.03
C HIS A 359 8.55 -20.85 -26.73
N ILE A 360 8.98 -21.69 -25.79
CA ILE A 360 8.24 -22.90 -25.40
C ILE A 360 6.91 -22.57 -24.72
N PHE A 361 6.85 -21.55 -23.87
CA PHE A 361 5.60 -21.08 -23.28
C PHE A 361 4.58 -20.66 -24.35
N LEU A 362 5.03 -19.87 -25.33
CA LEU A 362 4.16 -19.43 -26.43
C LEU A 362 3.76 -20.58 -27.35
N LEU A 363 4.64 -21.55 -27.58
CA LEU A 363 4.33 -22.78 -28.31
C LEU A 363 3.22 -23.56 -27.58
N MET A 364 3.39 -23.80 -26.27
CA MET A 364 2.39 -24.52 -25.47
C MET A 364 1.05 -23.80 -25.44
N LYS A 365 1.07 -22.47 -25.30
CA LYS A 365 -0.13 -21.63 -25.36
C LYS A 365 -0.86 -21.76 -26.69
N LYS A 366 -0.14 -21.71 -27.82
CA LYS A 366 -0.74 -21.67 -29.16
C LYS A 366 -1.22 -23.04 -29.65
N VAL A 367 -0.52 -24.11 -29.30
CA VAL A 367 -0.79 -25.46 -29.83
C VAL A 367 -1.65 -26.27 -28.86
N TRP A 368 -1.14 -26.52 -27.66
CA TRP A 368 -1.74 -27.49 -26.75
C TRP A 368 -2.80 -26.90 -25.83
N TYR A 369 -2.65 -25.66 -25.35
CA TYR A 369 -3.65 -25.04 -24.49
C TYR A 369 -4.99 -24.84 -25.20
N TYR A 370 -4.99 -24.28 -26.42
CA TYR A 370 -6.23 -24.14 -27.19
C TYR A 370 -6.80 -25.50 -27.62
N SER A 371 -5.95 -26.48 -27.95
CA SER A 371 -6.40 -27.84 -28.23
C SER A 371 -7.08 -28.49 -27.01
N LEU A 372 -6.49 -28.35 -25.82
CA LEU A 372 -7.10 -28.79 -24.56
C LEU A 372 -8.46 -28.14 -24.38
N GLN A 373 -8.61 -26.83 -24.61
CA GLN A 373 -9.91 -26.17 -24.52
C GLN A 373 -10.94 -26.72 -25.52
N THR A 374 -10.53 -27.10 -26.73
CA THR A 374 -11.43 -27.68 -27.73
C THR A 374 -11.81 -29.13 -27.42
N GLU A 375 -10.86 -30.00 -27.03
CA GLU A 375 -11.17 -31.37 -26.58
C GLU A 375 -12.04 -31.34 -25.32
N SER A 376 -11.74 -30.38 -24.45
CA SER A 376 -12.51 -30.17 -23.23
C SER A 376 -13.78 -29.38 -23.48
N SER A 377 -14.05 -28.84 -24.67
CA SER A 377 -15.41 -28.40 -25.00
C SER A 377 -16.35 -29.60 -25.16
N GLY A 378 -15.80 -30.81 -25.35
CA GLY A 378 -16.48 -32.09 -25.18
C GLY A 378 -16.43 -32.64 -23.75
N LEU A 379 -15.32 -32.52 -22.99
CA LEU A 379 -15.21 -33.03 -21.61
C LEU A 379 -15.77 -32.09 -20.51
N PHE A 380 -15.72 -30.76 -20.67
CA PHE A 380 -16.37 -29.76 -19.81
C PHE A 380 -17.87 -29.62 -20.10
N THR A 381 -18.37 -30.14 -21.23
CA THR A 381 -19.82 -30.34 -21.47
C THR A 381 -20.28 -31.77 -21.14
N HIS A 382 -19.42 -32.79 -21.22
CA HIS A 382 -19.74 -34.19 -20.87
C HIS A 382 -19.12 -34.75 -19.58
N GLN A 383 -18.65 -33.92 -18.65
CA GLN A 383 -18.62 -34.28 -17.22
C GLN A 383 -19.89 -33.85 -16.47
N HIS A 384 -20.98 -33.61 -17.21
CA HIS A 384 -22.33 -33.48 -16.68
C HIS A 384 -23.03 -34.83 -16.39
N SER A 385 -22.35 -35.98 -16.49
CA SER A 385 -22.99 -37.29 -16.29
C SER A 385 -22.15 -38.38 -15.60
N SER A 386 -21.01 -38.06 -15.00
CA SER A 386 -20.20 -39.06 -14.25
C SER A 386 -19.83 -38.67 -12.81
N LEU A 387 -20.40 -37.59 -12.29
CA LEU A 387 -20.38 -37.26 -10.84
C LEU A 387 -21.81 -37.20 -10.27
N ASN A 388 -22.67 -38.12 -10.69
CA ASN A 388 -23.91 -38.48 -9.97
C ASN A 388 -23.64 -39.58 -8.93
N TYR A 389 -22.62 -39.40 -8.10
CA TYR A 389 -22.50 -40.16 -6.86
C TYR A 389 -22.17 -39.17 -5.74
N LEU A 390 -23.07 -39.11 -4.76
CA LEU A 390 -23.07 -38.28 -3.54
C LEU A 390 -23.92 -36.98 -3.53
N VAL A 391 -25.10 -37.00 -4.15
CA VAL A 391 -26.28 -36.29 -3.62
C VAL A 391 -27.47 -37.24 -3.66
N ASN A 392 -27.47 -38.23 -2.77
CA ASN A 392 -28.64 -38.98 -2.33
C ASN A 392 -28.18 -40.02 -1.31
N THR A 393 -28.16 -39.65 -0.02
CA THR A 393 -28.42 -40.52 1.15
C THR A 393 -28.08 -39.74 2.42
N THR A 394 -29.03 -38.94 2.91
CA THR A 394 -29.36 -38.77 4.34
C THR A 394 -30.51 -37.77 4.42
N ASN A 395 -31.71 -38.27 4.14
CA ASN A 395 -32.98 -37.77 4.68
C ASN A 395 -33.98 -38.92 4.53
N ALA A 396 -33.79 -39.94 5.37
CA ALA A 396 -34.79 -40.93 5.69
C ALA A 396 -34.58 -41.35 7.15
N HIS A 397 -35.61 -41.08 7.95
CA HIS A 397 -35.79 -41.25 9.40
C HIS A 397 -35.28 -40.14 10.31
#